data_AF-A0A8W7PNR8-F1
#
_entry.id   AF-A0A8W7PNR8-F1
#
_cell.length_a   1.000
_cell.length_b   1.000
_cell.length_c   1.000
_cell.angle_alpha   90.00
_cell.angle_beta   90.00
_cell.angle_gamma   90.00
#
_symmetry.space_group_name_H-M   'P 1'
#
loop_
_entity.id
_entity.type
_entity.pdbx_description
1 polymer ?
#
loop_
_entity_poly.entity_id
_entity_poly.type
_entity_poly.pdbx_seq_one_letter_code
_entity_poly.pdbx_strand_id
1 'polypeptide(L)'
;MFASLKNKIREETGNDVAPLSVSRTRRSRPESLTSASSIDELSVLEQKEAELNATRQELQELTGHLSSFREQARLLEEEAGRLKQSNSALEEKLQATQLQRELQREEQDKIQNCQQQEISKLKSMLLFREQEAIDRIAHQKNAEQQAESLRQEVNRLRELEPMLENAQDELESLRHSSQCERNSLTSKLAAMEEANRHLQSRVQVLEDTRVSLGPSSGGSADEKVQCLLQERDLLEQRLEAAHLHLSDIKTSWSIQNMTLETQVSRLSRQVAEETTEKRNALKAKDELTEKLKQLEFEFEKLRSEITQRDNKIKLMNEEIDELHSALREAREQHEEEVTFMSSKVEQLQSECTDLRTNLADSEQRLLECLESADRSTGAYQGQVAELENTVRELNRQLAGETQEKMAVLMKNAEMSQQEEILRQELRHEKDESIELHDRAMMLQHELDKRLNTVNELRKQVDELMTTNLNLNADLVDKNKIIKTLNQRLVDMKKTLQEELKGQQNGNNNNNNNNNNAIVSYIAGSQSATAPPAHDRSLERSKSFEGKALAKENGTLKQNGTNGGASGPVVMDEVNFRYLKHVIIKFLTSREQQQQQQHRKLNQPTKA
;
A
#
# COMPACT_ATOMS: atom_id res chain seq x y z
N MET A 1 -8.72 23.49 -39.77
CA MET A 1 -10.06 23.86 -39.26
C MET A 1 -10.00 24.68 -37.97
N PHE A 2 -9.26 24.29 -36.92
CA PHE A 2 -9.21 25.01 -35.63
C PHE A 2 -9.00 26.54 -35.67
N ALA A 3 -8.23 27.09 -36.62
CA ALA A 3 -8.02 28.52 -36.75
C ALA A 3 -9.29 29.34 -37.02
N SER A 4 -10.30 28.77 -37.69
CA SER A 4 -11.55 29.47 -38.04
C SER A 4 -12.46 29.66 -36.82
N LEU A 5 -12.51 28.65 -35.93
CA LEU A 5 -13.34 28.68 -34.72
C LEU A 5 -12.89 29.78 -33.73
N LYS A 6 -11.58 30.03 -33.66
CA LYS A 6 -10.98 31.00 -32.72
C LYS A 6 -11.30 32.46 -33.06
N ASN A 7 -11.60 32.77 -34.32
CA ASN A 7 -12.08 34.10 -34.70
C ASN A 7 -13.55 34.30 -34.33
N LYS A 8 -14.41 33.30 -34.54
CA LYS A 8 -15.86 33.44 -34.32
C LYS A 8 -16.23 33.62 -32.84
N ILE A 9 -15.53 32.95 -31.92
CA ILE A 9 -15.72 33.16 -30.47
C ILE A 9 -15.37 34.61 -30.06
N ARG A 10 -14.42 35.27 -30.75
CA ARG A 10 -14.01 36.66 -30.47
C ARG A 10 -14.97 37.71 -31.04
N GLU A 11 -16.01 37.29 -31.76
CA GLU A 11 -16.99 38.17 -32.40
C GLU A 11 -18.35 38.15 -31.67
N GLU A 12 -18.66 37.09 -30.93
CA GLU A 12 -19.93 36.95 -30.19
C GLU A 12 -19.84 37.39 -28.70
N THR A 13 -18.65 37.47 -28.08
CA THR A 13 -18.50 38.01 -26.71
C THR A 13 -18.38 39.54 -26.67
N GLY A 14 -19.40 40.22 -27.20
CA GLY A 14 -19.49 41.69 -27.24
C GLY A 14 -19.82 42.30 -25.87
N ASN A 15 -18.80 42.54 -25.04
CA ASN A 15 -18.95 43.22 -23.75
C ASN A 15 -19.10 44.75 -23.89
N ASP A 16 -20.22 45.21 -24.47
CA ASP A 16 -20.66 46.61 -24.38
C ASP A 16 -21.19 46.93 -22.97
N VAL A 17 -20.28 46.96 -21.98
CA VAL A 17 -20.58 47.42 -20.62
C VAL A 17 -20.65 48.94 -20.63
N ALA A 18 -21.83 49.46 -21.01
CA ALA A 18 -22.11 50.89 -20.98
C ALA A 18 -21.92 51.47 -19.56
N PRO A 19 -21.12 52.54 -19.37
CA PRO A 19 -20.95 53.16 -18.06
C PRO A 19 -22.23 53.91 -17.68
N LEU A 20 -22.97 53.39 -16.69
CA LEU A 20 -24.19 54.02 -16.17
C LEU A 20 -23.87 55.36 -15.48
N SER A 21 -24.06 56.45 -16.23
CA SER A 21 -23.79 57.82 -15.83
C SER A 21 -24.86 58.40 -14.90
N VAL A 22 -24.98 57.86 -13.69
CA VAL A 22 -25.90 58.36 -12.65
C VAL A 22 -25.12 59.03 -11.51
N SER A 23 -24.76 60.30 -11.72
CA SER A 23 -24.31 61.19 -10.63
C SER A 23 -25.12 62.48 -10.62
N ARG A 24 -25.50 62.92 -9.42
CA ARG A 24 -26.74 63.70 -9.21
C ARG A 24 -26.70 65.14 -9.74
N THR A 25 -27.76 65.46 -10.46
CA THR A 25 -28.50 66.74 -10.52
C THR A 25 -28.05 67.84 -9.55
N ARG A 26 -27.73 69.03 -10.08
CA ARG A 26 -27.59 70.29 -9.32
C ARG A 26 -28.96 70.87 -8.92
N ARG A 27 -28.93 71.79 -7.93
CA ARG A 27 -30.07 72.47 -7.25
C ARG A 27 -30.66 71.62 -6.11
N SER A 28 -31.16 72.21 -5.02
CA SER A 28 -31.42 73.64 -4.73
C SER A 28 -30.75 74.14 -3.44
N ARG A 29 -30.60 75.47 -3.35
CA ARG A 29 -30.16 76.24 -2.16
C ARG A 29 -31.42 76.80 -1.50
N PRO A 30 -31.74 76.50 -0.23
CA PRO A 30 -32.73 77.26 0.52
C PRO A 30 -32.09 78.57 0.98
N GLU A 31 -32.74 79.70 0.71
CA GLU A 31 -32.40 80.98 1.31
C GLU A 31 -33.42 81.34 2.38
N SER A 32 -32.96 82.01 3.43
CA SER A 32 -33.77 82.44 4.56
C SER A 32 -34.90 83.38 4.10
N LEU A 33 -36.16 82.94 4.23
CA LEU A 33 -37.30 83.85 4.29
C LEU A 33 -37.61 84.19 5.75
N THR A 34 -37.75 85.48 6.01
CA THR A 34 -38.04 86.04 7.33
C THR A 34 -39.54 86.23 7.55
N SER A 35 -39.98 85.95 8.77
CA SER A 35 -41.16 86.54 9.43
C SER A 35 -42.56 85.99 9.12
N ALA A 36 -43.19 85.53 10.21
CA ALA A 36 -44.61 85.68 10.56
C ALA A 36 -45.68 84.80 9.85
N SER A 37 -45.83 83.56 10.33
CA SER A 37 -47.18 83.03 10.66
C SER A 37 -47.11 81.97 11.76
N SER A 38 -47.52 82.31 12.98
CA SER A 38 -47.52 81.37 14.11
C SER A 38 -48.70 80.39 14.05
N ILE A 39 -48.48 79.17 14.54
CA ILE A 39 -49.43 78.05 14.78
C ILE A 39 -49.62 77.04 13.65
N ASP A 40 -49.50 77.43 12.37
CA ASP A 40 -49.64 76.48 11.24
C ASP A 40 -48.34 75.69 10.98
N GLU A 41 -47.18 76.30 11.25
CA GLU A 41 -45.86 75.67 11.08
C GLU A 41 -45.67 74.41 11.93
N LEU A 42 -46.35 74.28 13.07
CA LEU A 42 -46.31 73.09 13.93
C LEU A 42 -47.00 71.89 13.28
N SER A 43 -48.16 72.12 12.66
CA SER A 43 -48.88 71.12 11.85
C SER A 43 -48.04 70.68 10.65
N VAL A 44 -47.40 71.63 9.96
CA VAL A 44 -46.49 71.35 8.84
C VAL A 44 -45.24 70.57 9.29
N LEU A 45 -44.69 70.84 10.48
CA LEU A 45 -43.57 70.09 11.04
C LEU A 45 -43.97 68.67 11.45
N GLU A 46 -45.12 68.48 12.10
CA GLU A 46 -45.63 67.16 12.49
C GLU A 46 -45.97 66.31 11.24
N GLN A 47 -46.59 66.92 10.23
CA GLN A 47 -46.80 66.32 8.90
C GLN A 47 -45.47 65.91 8.24
N LYS A 48 -44.42 66.75 8.32
CA LYS A 48 -43.09 66.46 7.76
C LYS A 48 -42.31 65.42 8.56
N GLU A 49 -42.51 65.33 9.87
CA GLU A 49 -41.95 64.26 10.70
C GLU A 49 -42.66 62.93 10.44
N ALA A 50 -43.98 62.93 10.21
CA ALA A 50 -44.73 61.76 9.74
C ALA A 50 -44.25 61.28 8.36
N GLU A 51 -44.06 62.18 7.38
CA GLU A 51 -43.46 61.86 6.08
C GLU A 51 -42.02 61.32 6.21
N LEU A 52 -41.22 61.89 7.11
CA LEU A 52 -39.84 61.46 7.35
C LEU A 52 -39.76 60.10 8.04
N ASN A 53 -40.73 59.76 8.90
CA ASN A 53 -40.83 58.45 9.53
C ASN A 53 -41.43 57.39 8.59
N ALA A 54 -42.38 57.75 7.72
CA ALA A 54 -42.86 56.88 6.65
C ALA A 54 -41.74 56.54 5.65
N THR A 55 -40.99 57.53 5.17
CA THR A 55 -39.84 57.29 4.27
C THR A 55 -38.69 56.55 4.97
N ARG A 56 -38.52 56.66 6.29
CA ARG A 56 -37.64 55.76 7.08
C ARG A 56 -38.13 54.32 7.07
N GLN A 57 -39.44 54.07 7.22
CA GLN A 57 -40.02 52.73 7.13
C GLN A 57 -39.85 52.15 5.71
N GLU A 58 -40.16 52.91 4.65
CA GLU A 58 -39.91 52.50 3.26
C GLU A 58 -38.44 52.16 3.01
N LEU A 59 -37.49 52.96 3.53
CA LEU A 59 -36.06 52.68 3.45
C LEU A 59 -35.65 51.44 4.26
N GLN A 60 -36.30 51.17 5.40
CA GLN A 60 -36.07 49.96 6.20
C GLN A 60 -36.61 48.72 5.49
N GLU A 61 -37.78 48.79 4.86
CA GLU A 61 -38.34 47.72 4.03
C GLU A 61 -37.50 47.47 2.77
N LEU A 62 -37.05 48.52 2.07
CA LEU A 62 -36.11 48.42 0.95
C LEU A 62 -34.78 47.79 1.38
N THR A 63 -34.29 48.11 2.59
CA THR A 63 -33.09 47.47 3.16
C THR A 63 -33.34 46.00 3.48
N GLY A 64 -34.52 45.65 4.00
CA GLY A 64 -34.98 44.28 4.19
C GLY A 64 -35.00 43.49 2.88
N HIS A 65 -35.67 44.02 1.85
CA HIS A 65 -35.70 43.42 0.52
C HIS A 65 -34.30 43.26 -0.08
N LEU A 66 -33.44 44.28 -0.02
CA LEU A 66 -32.04 44.20 -0.46
C LEU A 66 -31.22 43.13 0.30
N SER A 67 -31.47 42.94 1.59
CA SER A 67 -30.84 41.85 2.35
C SER A 67 -31.33 40.47 1.91
N SER A 68 -32.64 40.32 1.66
CA SER A 68 -33.22 39.07 1.17
C SER A 68 -32.76 38.70 -0.25
N PHE A 69 -32.62 39.68 -1.15
CA PHE A 69 -32.08 39.47 -2.49
C PHE A 69 -30.59 39.12 -2.48
N ARG A 70 -29.80 39.71 -1.56
CA ARG A 70 -28.39 39.31 -1.36
C ARG A 70 -28.27 37.86 -0.86
N GLU A 71 -29.12 37.45 0.06
CA GLU A 71 -29.11 36.08 0.56
C GLU A 71 -29.60 35.07 -0.50
N GLN A 72 -30.62 35.42 -1.29
CA GLN A 72 -31.01 34.62 -2.47
C GLN A 72 -29.88 34.53 -3.50
N ALA A 73 -29.16 35.62 -3.77
CA ALA A 73 -28.00 35.59 -4.67
C ALA A 73 -26.89 34.69 -4.13
N ARG A 74 -26.59 34.75 -2.82
CA ARG A 74 -25.61 33.87 -2.16
C ARG A 74 -25.99 32.40 -2.27
N LEU A 75 -27.25 32.05 -2.01
CA LEU A 75 -27.76 30.68 -2.12
C LEU A 75 -27.72 30.15 -3.56
N LEU A 76 -28.02 31.00 -4.56
CA LEU A 76 -27.90 30.65 -5.98
C LEU A 76 -26.43 30.47 -6.41
N GLU A 77 -25.50 31.27 -5.87
CA GLU A 77 -24.06 31.15 -6.13
C GLU A 77 -23.48 29.86 -5.49
N GLU A 78 -23.90 29.52 -4.27
CA GLU A 78 -23.57 28.25 -3.61
C GLU A 78 -24.17 27.03 -4.34
N GLU A 79 -25.39 27.13 -4.88
CA GLU A 79 -25.99 26.08 -5.71
C GLU A 79 -25.29 25.95 -7.07
N ALA A 80 -24.95 27.05 -7.74
CA ALA A 80 -24.13 27.04 -8.95
C ALA A 80 -22.75 26.41 -8.70
N GLY A 81 -22.14 26.68 -7.55
CA GLY A 81 -20.92 26.03 -7.07
C GLY A 81 -21.06 24.51 -6.94
N ARG A 82 -22.10 24.03 -6.24
CA ARG A 82 -22.41 22.59 -6.12
C ARG A 82 -22.68 21.93 -7.47
N LEU A 83 -23.45 22.57 -8.36
CA LEU A 83 -23.75 22.04 -9.69
C LEU A 83 -22.48 21.94 -10.55
N LYS A 84 -21.59 22.93 -10.49
CA LYS A 84 -20.29 22.91 -11.20
C LYS A 84 -19.39 21.78 -10.69
N GLN A 85 -19.31 21.57 -9.38
CA GLN A 85 -18.57 20.44 -8.79
C GLN A 85 -19.18 19.08 -9.19
N SER A 86 -20.51 18.97 -9.17
CA SER A 86 -21.23 17.77 -9.60
C SER A 86 -21.00 17.44 -11.08
N ASN A 87 -20.94 18.46 -11.95
CA ASN A 87 -20.65 18.25 -13.37
C ASN A 87 -19.20 17.80 -13.59
N SER A 88 -18.20 18.40 -12.93
CA SER A 88 -16.80 17.94 -12.98
C SER A 88 -16.68 16.46 -12.60
N ALA A 89 -17.29 16.07 -11.46
CA ALA A 89 -17.29 14.70 -10.98
C ALA A 89 -18.08 13.72 -11.89
N LEU A 90 -18.99 14.21 -12.74
CA LEU A 90 -19.68 13.41 -13.76
C LEU A 90 -18.84 13.29 -15.04
N GLU A 91 -18.14 14.35 -15.45
CA GLU A 91 -17.21 14.33 -16.59
C GLU A 91 -16.00 13.41 -16.31
N GLU A 92 -15.42 13.48 -15.11
CA GLU A 92 -14.36 12.56 -14.65
C GLU A 92 -14.82 11.09 -14.66
N LYS A 93 -16.04 10.81 -14.17
CA LYS A 93 -16.63 9.46 -14.22
C LYS A 93 -16.91 9.01 -15.66
N LEU A 94 -17.38 9.90 -16.52
CA LEU A 94 -17.60 9.59 -17.94
C LEU A 94 -16.28 9.19 -18.61
N GLN A 95 -15.22 9.99 -18.43
CA GLN A 95 -13.88 9.69 -18.93
C GLN A 95 -13.36 8.35 -18.39
N ALA A 96 -13.47 8.09 -17.08
CA ALA A 96 -13.06 6.84 -16.47
C ALA A 96 -13.79 5.61 -17.06
N THR A 97 -15.11 5.66 -17.23
CA THR A 97 -15.86 4.57 -17.87
C THR A 97 -15.53 4.41 -19.35
N GLN A 98 -15.03 5.46 -20.01
CA GLN A 98 -14.67 5.44 -21.43
C GLN A 98 -13.31 4.79 -21.63
N LEU A 99 -12.32 5.18 -20.83
CA LEU A 99 -11.00 4.53 -20.77
C LEU A 99 -11.12 3.05 -20.35
N GLN A 100 -12.02 2.71 -19.42
CA GLN A 100 -12.31 1.32 -19.06
C GLN A 100 -12.87 0.51 -20.25
N ARG A 101 -13.74 1.10 -21.08
CA ARG A 101 -14.29 0.46 -22.28
C ARG A 101 -13.25 0.32 -23.40
N GLU A 102 -12.29 1.22 -23.47
CA GLU A 102 -11.18 1.15 -24.43
C GLU A 102 -10.18 0.05 -24.01
N LEU A 103 -9.81 -0.02 -22.73
CA LEU A 103 -8.99 -1.10 -22.18
C LEU A 103 -9.63 -2.49 -22.37
N GLN A 104 -10.94 -2.62 -22.10
CA GLN A 104 -11.67 -3.88 -22.32
C GLN A 104 -11.69 -4.33 -23.79
N ARG A 105 -11.70 -3.39 -24.74
CA ARG A 105 -11.57 -3.70 -26.17
C ARG A 105 -10.16 -4.15 -26.51
N GLU A 106 -9.14 -3.45 -26.01
CA GLU A 106 -7.74 -3.81 -26.23
C GLU A 106 -7.41 -5.20 -25.64
N GLU A 107 -7.93 -5.53 -24.46
CA GLU A 107 -7.86 -6.87 -23.87
C GLU A 107 -8.57 -7.92 -24.74
N GLN A 108 -9.78 -7.61 -25.25
CA GLN A 108 -10.53 -8.51 -26.12
C GLN A 108 -9.81 -8.76 -27.46
N ASP A 109 -9.24 -7.72 -28.08
CA ASP A 109 -8.46 -7.82 -29.31
C ASP A 109 -7.16 -8.61 -29.09
N LYS A 110 -6.47 -8.41 -27.94
CA LYS A 110 -5.30 -9.21 -27.55
C LYS A 110 -5.66 -10.69 -27.39
N ILE A 111 -6.76 -11.00 -26.70
CA ILE A 111 -7.26 -12.38 -26.53
C ILE A 111 -7.59 -13.01 -27.88
N GLN A 112 -8.29 -12.28 -28.77
CA GLN A 112 -8.66 -12.77 -30.10
C GLN A 112 -7.42 -13.02 -30.98
N ASN A 113 -6.41 -12.14 -30.93
CA ASN A 113 -5.15 -12.34 -31.65
C ASN A 113 -4.35 -13.55 -31.13
N CYS A 114 -4.29 -13.76 -29.81
CA CYS A 114 -3.67 -14.95 -29.22
C CYS A 114 -4.38 -16.23 -29.66
N GLN A 115 -5.72 -16.26 -29.59
CA GLN A 115 -6.53 -17.39 -30.05
C GLN A 115 -6.33 -17.66 -31.54
N GLN A 116 -6.30 -16.62 -32.39
CA GLN A 116 -6.07 -16.78 -33.81
C GLN A 116 -4.66 -17.35 -34.10
N GLN A 117 -3.63 -16.95 -33.33
CA GLN A 117 -2.28 -17.50 -33.46
C GLN A 117 -2.21 -18.97 -33.01
N GLU A 118 -2.88 -19.33 -31.90
CA GLU A 118 -2.98 -20.72 -31.43
C GLU A 118 -3.75 -21.61 -32.42
N ILE A 119 -4.89 -21.16 -32.94
CA ILE A 119 -5.65 -21.86 -33.98
C ILE A 119 -4.80 -22.10 -35.23
N SER A 120 -3.99 -21.10 -35.62
CA SER A 120 -3.08 -21.22 -36.76
C SER A 120 -1.97 -22.25 -36.52
N LYS A 121 -1.34 -22.22 -35.33
CA LYS A 121 -0.34 -23.21 -34.89
C LYS A 121 -0.93 -24.63 -34.84
N LEU A 122 -2.13 -24.79 -34.26
CA LEU A 122 -2.85 -26.06 -34.19
C LEU A 122 -3.19 -26.59 -35.59
N LYS A 123 -3.62 -25.72 -36.52
CA LYS A 123 -3.91 -26.11 -37.91
C LYS A 123 -2.65 -26.60 -38.64
N SER A 124 -1.51 -25.93 -38.47
CA SER A 124 -0.24 -26.39 -39.08
C SER A 124 0.22 -27.73 -38.48
N MET A 125 0.11 -27.93 -37.17
CA MET A 125 0.41 -29.23 -36.54
C MET A 125 -0.56 -30.34 -36.97
N LEU A 126 -1.83 -30.03 -37.21
CA LEU A 126 -2.82 -30.97 -37.74
C LEU A 126 -2.44 -31.39 -39.16
N LEU A 127 -2.18 -30.44 -40.05
CA LEU A 127 -1.77 -30.70 -41.44
C LEU A 127 -0.48 -31.52 -41.51
N PHE A 128 0.50 -31.23 -40.65
CA PHE A 128 1.72 -32.04 -40.56
C PHE A 128 1.42 -33.48 -40.11
N ARG A 129 0.54 -33.67 -39.10
CA ARG A 129 0.10 -34.99 -38.63
C ARG A 129 -0.70 -35.76 -39.69
N GLU A 130 -1.51 -35.07 -40.49
CA GLU A 130 -2.26 -35.66 -41.60
C GLU A 130 -1.32 -36.10 -42.73
N GLN A 131 -0.34 -35.26 -43.11
CA GLN A 131 0.68 -35.64 -44.09
C GLN A 131 1.56 -36.80 -43.58
N GLU A 132 1.97 -36.78 -42.31
CA GLU A 132 2.74 -37.87 -41.69
C GLU A 132 1.94 -39.20 -41.73
N ALA A 133 0.62 -39.15 -41.51
CA ALA A 133 -0.25 -40.31 -41.61
C ALA A 133 -0.39 -40.80 -43.08
N ILE A 134 -0.51 -39.89 -44.04
CA ILE A 134 -0.56 -40.21 -45.49
C ILE A 134 0.76 -40.88 -45.92
N ASP A 135 1.91 -40.32 -45.54
CA ASP A 135 3.22 -40.87 -45.88
C ASP A 135 3.42 -42.25 -45.23
N ARG A 136 3.04 -42.43 -43.96
CA ARG A 136 3.04 -43.74 -43.27
C ARG A 136 2.18 -44.78 -44.02
N ILE A 137 0.98 -44.40 -44.46
CA ILE A 137 0.08 -45.28 -45.25
C ILE A 137 0.69 -45.62 -46.62
N ALA A 138 1.33 -44.66 -47.29
CA ALA A 138 2.01 -44.89 -48.56
C ALA A 138 3.20 -45.85 -48.40
N HIS A 139 4.02 -45.67 -47.36
CA HIS A 139 5.10 -46.60 -47.01
C HIS A 139 4.59 -48.01 -46.67
N GLN A 140 3.52 -48.12 -45.88
CA GLN A 140 2.88 -49.40 -45.58
C GLN A 140 2.39 -50.10 -46.85
N LYS A 141 1.66 -49.40 -47.73
CA LYS A 141 1.15 -49.97 -48.99
C LYS A 141 2.27 -50.47 -49.91
N ASN A 142 3.39 -49.74 -49.98
CA ASN A 142 4.55 -50.16 -50.75
C ASN A 142 5.20 -51.43 -50.16
N ALA A 143 5.29 -51.54 -48.83
CA ALA A 143 5.79 -52.73 -48.15
C ALA A 143 4.85 -53.94 -48.32
N GLU A 144 3.53 -53.72 -48.27
CA GLU A 144 2.51 -54.74 -48.57
C GLU A 144 2.62 -55.26 -50.01
N GLN A 145 2.83 -54.37 -50.98
CA GLN A 145 3.05 -54.76 -52.38
C GLN A 145 4.35 -55.55 -52.58
N GLN A 146 5.44 -55.19 -51.88
CA GLN A 146 6.68 -55.97 -51.88
C GLN A 146 6.49 -57.35 -51.23
N ALA A 147 5.80 -57.43 -50.10
CA ALA A 147 5.50 -58.68 -49.42
C ALA A 147 4.63 -59.62 -50.28
N GLU A 148 3.67 -59.07 -51.05
CA GLU A 148 2.85 -59.86 -51.96
C GLU A 148 3.60 -60.32 -53.21
N SER A 149 4.51 -59.51 -53.75
CA SER A 149 5.45 -59.94 -54.81
C SER A 149 6.34 -61.09 -54.33
N LEU A 150 6.90 -61.00 -53.13
CA LEU A 150 7.70 -62.07 -52.52
C LEU A 150 6.88 -63.34 -52.25
N ARG A 151 5.60 -63.23 -51.88
CA ARG A 151 4.69 -64.38 -51.73
C ARG A 151 4.42 -65.07 -53.06
N GLN A 152 4.21 -64.30 -54.13
CA GLN A 152 4.02 -64.84 -55.48
C GLN A 152 5.26 -65.59 -55.95
N GLU A 153 6.46 -65.05 -55.72
CA GLU A 153 7.71 -65.74 -56.04
C GLU A 153 7.92 -67.00 -55.17
N VAL A 154 7.62 -66.96 -53.86
CA VAL A 154 7.69 -68.15 -52.99
C VAL A 154 6.70 -69.23 -53.44
N ASN A 155 5.49 -68.87 -53.89
CA ASN A 155 4.54 -69.83 -54.44
C ASN A 155 5.04 -70.40 -55.78
N ARG A 156 5.58 -69.55 -56.67
CA ARG A 156 6.19 -69.98 -57.94
C ARG A 156 7.36 -70.94 -57.72
N LEU A 157 8.17 -70.73 -56.68
CA LEU A 157 9.27 -71.64 -56.33
C LEU A 157 8.75 -72.96 -55.73
N ARG A 158 7.72 -72.92 -54.88
CA ARG A 158 7.05 -74.12 -54.34
C ARG A 158 6.47 -75.02 -55.42
N GLU A 159 5.98 -74.45 -56.53
CA GLU A 159 5.52 -75.23 -57.70
C GLU A 159 6.67 -75.97 -58.43
N LEU A 160 7.94 -75.57 -58.22
CA LEU A 160 9.11 -76.26 -58.78
C LEU A 160 9.66 -77.37 -57.86
N GLU A 161 9.41 -77.30 -56.54
CA GLU A 161 9.85 -78.29 -55.56
C GLU A 161 9.50 -79.74 -55.97
N PRO A 162 8.25 -80.11 -56.30
CA PRO A 162 7.92 -81.48 -56.71
C PRO A 162 8.52 -81.87 -58.05
N MET A 163 8.81 -80.93 -58.97
CA MET A 163 9.52 -81.27 -60.22
C MET A 163 10.99 -81.58 -59.97
N LEU A 164 11.62 -80.93 -58.98
CA LEU A 164 12.97 -81.24 -58.55
C LEU A 164 13.03 -82.61 -57.85
N GLU A 165 12.06 -82.93 -57.01
CA GLU A 165 11.93 -84.22 -56.33
C GLU A 165 11.76 -85.37 -57.35
N ASN A 166 10.80 -85.27 -58.28
CA ASN A 166 10.62 -86.24 -59.36
C ASN A 166 11.91 -86.43 -60.21
N ALA A 167 12.63 -85.34 -60.53
CA ALA A 167 13.88 -85.42 -61.28
C ALA A 167 15.04 -86.05 -60.49
N GLN A 168 15.01 -86.00 -59.16
CA GLN A 168 15.95 -86.73 -58.29
C GLN A 168 15.61 -88.23 -58.29
N ASP A 169 14.35 -88.60 -58.12
CA ASP A 169 13.87 -89.99 -58.18
C ASP A 169 14.18 -90.65 -59.53
N GLU A 170 13.96 -89.94 -60.66
CA GLU A 170 14.36 -90.41 -61.99
C GLU A 170 15.88 -90.62 -62.11
N LEU A 171 16.69 -89.73 -61.55
CA LEU A 171 18.15 -89.86 -61.54
C LEU A 171 18.63 -91.05 -60.69
N GLU A 172 18.01 -91.31 -59.54
CA GLU A 172 18.35 -92.47 -58.71
C GLU A 172 17.90 -93.77 -59.38
N SER A 173 16.70 -93.80 -59.96
CA SER A 173 16.20 -94.92 -60.78
C SER A 173 17.14 -95.24 -61.96
N LEU A 174 17.58 -94.24 -62.71
CA LEU A 174 18.55 -94.39 -63.80
C LEU A 174 19.92 -94.88 -63.31
N ARG A 175 20.41 -94.37 -62.17
CA ARG A 175 21.65 -94.86 -61.53
C ARG A 175 21.53 -96.34 -61.14
N HIS A 176 20.43 -96.74 -60.51
CA HIS A 176 20.18 -98.13 -60.14
C HIS A 176 20.05 -99.04 -61.35
N SER A 177 19.32 -98.61 -62.39
CA SER A 177 19.20 -99.37 -63.65
C SER A 177 20.55 -99.57 -64.32
N SER A 178 21.31 -98.48 -64.54
CA SER A 178 22.64 -98.53 -65.16
C SER A 178 23.64 -99.38 -64.35
N GLN A 179 23.57 -99.33 -63.02
CA GLN A 179 24.38 -100.17 -62.14
C GLN A 179 24.03 -101.67 -62.28
N CYS A 180 22.74 -102.01 -62.40
CA CYS A 180 22.27 -103.37 -62.64
C CYS A 180 22.65 -103.87 -64.04
N GLU A 181 22.53 -103.05 -65.08
CA GLU A 181 22.99 -103.36 -66.44
C GLU A 181 24.50 -103.58 -66.48
N ARG A 182 25.29 -102.70 -65.86
CA ARG A 182 26.76 -102.83 -65.77
C ARG A 182 27.17 -104.13 -65.08
N ASN A 183 26.49 -104.50 -63.98
CA ASN A 183 26.71 -105.79 -63.31
C ASN A 183 26.33 -106.99 -64.20
N SER A 184 25.20 -106.91 -64.93
CA SER A 184 24.74 -107.93 -65.87
C SER A 184 25.72 -108.13 -67.04
N LEU A 185 26.22 -107.04 -67.62
CA LEU A 185 27.23 -107.06 -68.68
C LEU A 185 28.58 -107.62 -68.18
N THR A 186 28.99 -107.25 -66.96
CA THR A 186 30.21 -107.80 -66.33
C THR A 186 30.12 -109.33 -66.18
N SER A 187 28.97 -109.83 -65.72
CA SER A 187 28.71 -111.28 -65.59
C SER A 187 28.69 -112.00 -66.95
N LYS A 188 28.03 -111.42 -67.97
CA LYS A 188 28.02 -111.96 -69.34
C LYS A 188 29.40 -111.99 -69.98
N LEU A 189 30.24 -110.97 -69.73
CA LEU A 189 31.60 -110.91 -70.25
C LEU A 189 32.45 -112.06 -69.70
N ALA A 190 32.43 -112.28 -68.38
CA ALA A 190 33.17 -113.38 -67.74
C ALA A 190 32.79 -114.76 -68.30
N ALA A 191 31.49 -115.02 -68.53
CA ALA A 191 31.02 -116.26 -69.13
C ALA A 191 31.48 -116.45 -70.59
N MET A 192 31.60 -115.36 -71.36
CA MET A 192 32.10 -115.41 -72.75
C MET A 192 33.62 -115.57 -72.82
N GLU A 193 34.37 -114.99 -71.87
CA GLU A 193 35.82 -115.21 -71.74
C GLU A 193 36.14 -116.69 -71.44
N GLU A 194 35.36 -117.32 -70.57
CA GLU A 194 35.49 -118.76 -70.27
C GLU A 194 35.19 -119.63 -71.49
N ALA A 195 34.08 -119.37 -72.21
CA ALA A 195 33.74 -120.07 -73.45
C ALA A 195 34.81 -119.94 -74.55
N ASN A 196 35.49 -118.78 -74.64
CA ASN A 196 36.53 -118.53 -75.63
C ASN A 196 37.79 -119.39 -75.39
N ARG A 197 38.20 -119.56 -74.12
CA ARG A 197 39.32 -120.48 -73.76
C ARG A 197 39.06 -121.92 -74.22
N HIS A 198 37.82 -122.39 -74.09
CA HIS A 198 37.43 -123.73 -74.54
C HIS A 198 37.48 -123.89 -76.07
N LEU A 199 37.13 -122.84 -76.84
CA LEU A 199 37.21 -122.89 -78.31
C LEU A 199 38.65 -122.88 -78.81
N GLN A 200 39.52 -122.02 -78.24
CA GLN A 200 40.95 -121.97 -78.59
C GLN A 200 41.61 -123.35 -78.41
N SER A 201 41.33 -124.01 -77.27
CA SER A 201 41.80 -125.36 -76.96
C SER A 201 41.36 -126.43 -77.98
N ARG A 202 40.29 -126.18 -78.76
CA ARG A 202 39.72 -127.13 -79.72
C ARG A 202 40.18 -126.89 -81.17
N VAL A 203 40.65 -125.69 -81.49
CA VAL A 203 41.22 -125.38 -82.83
C VAL A 203 42.58 -126.05 -82.97
N GLN A 204 43.43 -125.96 -81.95
CA GLN A 204 44.80 -126.48 -81.96
C GLN A 204 44.86 -127.99 -82.28
N VAL A 205 43.90 -128.77 -81.77
CA VAL A 205 43.76 -130.22 -82.05
C VAL A 205 43.44 -130.53 -83.52
N LEU A 206 42.80 -129.61 -84.25
CA LEU A 206 42.44 -129.80 -85.66
C LEU A 206 43.62 -129.48 -86.59
N GLU A 207 44.47 -128.52 -86.22
CA GLU A 207 45.61 -128.09 -87.02
C GLU A 207 46.66 -129.19 -87.14
N ASP A 208 46.94 -129.91 -86.04
CA ASP A 208 47.81 -131.11 -86.01
C ASP A 208 47.41 -132.20 -87.03
N THR A 209 46.12 -132.32 -87.36
CA THR A 209 45.61 -133.39 -88.24
C THR A 209 45.74 -133.10 -89.73
N ARG A 210 46.00 -131.85 -90.15
CA ARG A 210 45.90 -131.42 -91.56
C ARG A 210 47.18 -131.63 -92.39
N VAL A 211 48.29 -132.02 -91.77
CA VAL A 211 49.63 -132.05 -92.41
C VAL A 211 49.86 -133.26 -93.35
N SER A 212 48.98 -134.26 -93.35
CA SER A 212 49.18 -135.51 -94.12
C SER A 212 48.46 -135.55 -95.48
N LEU A 213 49.27 -135.70 -96.54
CA LEU A 213 48.98 -136.28 -97.87
C LEU A 213 48.33 -135.43 -99.00
N GLY A 214 49.10 -135.33 -100.10
CA GLY A 214 48.70 -135.31 -101.51
C GLY A 214 49.79 -136.09 -102.29
N PRO A 215 50.07 -135.88 -103.61
CA PRO A 215 49.34 -135.13 -104.65
C PRO A 215 49.31 -135.91 -106.02
N SER A 216 49.14 -135.20 -107.17
CA SER A 216 49.46 -135.65 -108.57
C SER A 216 48.58 -136.78 -109.17
N SER A 217 48.47 -137.08 -110.48
CA SER A 217 48.92 -136.52 -111.80
C SER A 217 47.89 -137.01 -112.88
N GLY A 218 47.92 -136.81 -114.21
CA GLY A 218 48.85 -136.23 -115.22
C GLY A 218 48.27 -136.46 -116.65
N GLY A 219 48.98 -136.19 -117.76
CA GLY A 219 48.45 -136.38 -119.15
C GLY A 219 49.49 -136.44 -120.29
N SER A 220 49.08 -136.83 -121.51
CA SER A 220 49.87 -136.89 -122.78
C SER A 220 48.96 -137.32 -123.96
N ALA A 221 49.45 -137.24 -125.22
CA ALA A 221 48.75 -137.44 -126.52
C ALA A 221 47.61 -136.46 -126.82
N ASP A 222 46.96 -135.97 -125.76
CA ASP A 222 46.55 -134.58 -125.65
C ASP A 222 47.60 -133.67 -126.31
N GLU A 223 48.82 -133.54 -125.76
CA GLU A 223 50.06 -132.89 -126.26
C GLU A 223 49.96 -131.68 -127.23
N LYS A 224 49.37 -131.83 -128.41
CA LYS A 224 49.13 -130.76 -129.37
C LYS A 224 47.69 -130.20 -129.33
N VAL A 225 46.72 -131.04 -128.99
CA VAL A 225 45.50 -130.57 -128.32
C VAL A 225 45.90 -129.87 -127.03
N GLN A 226 46.90 -130.37 -126.29
CA GLN A 226 47.44 -129.69 -125.11
C GLN A 226 48.15 -128.38 -125.44
N CYS A 227 48.77 -128.17 -126.60
CA CYS A 227 49.26 -126.84 -126.99
C CYS A 227 48.11 -125.85 -127.29
N LEU A 228 47.04 -126.29 -127.95
CA LEU A 228 45.87 -125.44 -128.21
C LEU A 228 44.99 -125.26 -126.97
N LEU A 229 44.94 -126.25 -126.08
CA LEU A 229 44.38 -126.13 -124.74
C LEU A 229 45.27 -125.25 -123.87
N GLN A 230 46.60 -125.31 -123.93
CA GLN A 230 47.49 -124.37 -123.24
C GLN A 230 47.32 -122.93 -123.76
N GLU A 231 47.10 -122.73 -125.06
CA GLU A 231 46.78 -121.41 -125.60
C GLU A 231 45.39 -120.95 -125.16
N ARG A 232 44.37 -121.82 -125.23
CA ARG A 232 43.01 -121.58 -124.71
C ARG A 232 42.99 -121.34 -123.20
N ASP A 233 43.79 -122.06 -122.43
CA ASP A 233 43.92 -121.98 -120.97
C ASP A 233 44.73 -120.74 -120.60
N LEU A 234 45.71 -120.33 -121.40
CA LEU A 234 46.41 -119.05 -121.25
C LEU A 234 45.50 -117.87 -121.60
N LEU A 235 44.62 -118.02 -122.60
CA LEU A 235 43.61 -117.02 -122.96
C LEU A 235 42.47 -116.97 -121.93
N GLU A 236 42.04 -118.10 -121.38
CA GLU A 236 41.10 -118.17 -120.27
C GLU A 236 41.74 -117.64 -118.98
N GLN A 237 42.97 -118.00 -118.63
CA GLN A 237 43.72 -117.38 -117.52
C GLN A 237 43.86 -115.86 -117.69
N ARG A 238 44.03 -115.37 -118.92
CA ARG A 238 44.04 -113.91 -119.21
C ARG A 238 42.65 -113.29 -119.08
N LEU A 239 41.59 -114.00 -119.47
CA LEU A 239 40.21 -113.55 -119.34
C LEU A 239 39.75 -113.57 -117.87
N GLU A 240 40.11 -114.61 -117.12
CA GLU A 240 39.94 -114.75 -115.67
C GLU A 240 40.75 -113.69 -114.92
N ALA A 241 42.01 -113.44 -115.28
CA ALA A 241 42.81 -112.36 -114.70
C ALA A 241 42.23 -110.96 -115.03
N ALA A 242 41.67 -110.77 -116.23
CA ALA A 242 40.96 -109.55 -116.59
C ALA A 242 39.65 -109.39 -115.80
N HIS A 243 38.90 -110.48 -115.60
CA HIS A 243 37.70 -110.49 -114.75
C HIS A 243 38.04 -110.27 -113.26
N LEU A 244 39.16 -110.83 -112.77
CA LEU A 244 39.67 -110.59 -111.42
C LEU A 244 40.03 -109.11 -111.26
N HIS A 245 40.84 -108.54 -112.16
CA HIS A 245 41.16 -107.12 -112.16
C HIS A 245 39.92 -106.22 -112.24
N LEU A 246 38.93 -106.56 -113.09
CA LEU A 246 37.67 -105.81 -113.16
C LEU A 246 36.84 -105.96 -111.88
N SER A 247 36.89 -107.11 -111.21
CA SER A 247 36.26 -107.34 -109.91
C SER A 247 36.94 -106.53 -108.81
N ASP A 248 38.28 -106.51 -108.77
CA ASP A 248 39.08 -105.73 -107.81
C ASP A 248 38.83 -104.23 -108.00
N ILE A 249 38.86 -103.75 -109.25
CA ILE A 249 38.54 -102.37 -109.61
C ILE A 249 37.11 -102.02 -109.17
N LYS A 250 36.11 -102.86 -109.51
CA LYS A 250 34.71 -102.65 -109.09
C LYS A 250 34.55 -102.64 -107.57
N THR A 251 35.26 -103.52 -106.86
CA THR A 251 35.21 -103.62 -105.40
C THR A 251 35.86 -102.40 -104.75
N SER A 252 37.02 -101.97 -105.25
CA SER A 252 37.69 -100.73 -104.84
C SER A 252 36.80 -99.50 -105.05
N TRP A 253 36.17 -99.35 -106.22
CA TRP A 253 35.22 -98.26 -106.48
C TRP A 253 33.98 -98.33 -105.59
N SER A 254 33.48 -99.53 -105.28
CA SER A 254 32.36 -99.71 -104.35
C SER A 254 32.73 -99.30 -102.91
N ILE A 255 33.94 -99.63 -102.46
CA ILE A 255 34.47 -99.22 -101.14
C ILE A 255 34.69 -97.71 -101.11
N GLN A 256 35.25 -97.12 -102.18
CA GLN A 256 35.44 -95.68 -102.29
C GLN A 256 34.09 -94.93 -102.29
N ASN A 257 33.09 -95.43 -103.01
CA ASN A 257 31.74 -94.84 -103.01
C ASN A 257 31.10 -94.92 -101.62
N MET A 258 31.10 -96.09 -100.97
CA MET A 258 30.62 -96.26 -99.58
C MET A 258 31.34 -95.33 -98.59
N THR A 259 32.63 -95.09 -98.79
CA THR A 259 33.43 -94.15 -97.99
C THR A 259 32.99 -92.70 -98.22
N LEU A 260 32.75 -92.31 -99.47
CA LEU A 260 32.24 -90.97 -99.83
C LEU A 260 30.81 -90.75 -99.32
N GLU A 261 29.91 -91.73 -99.48
CA GLU A 261 28.55 -91.71 -98.92
C GLU A 261 28.56 -91.55 -97.39
N THR A 262 29.50 -92.22 -96.71
CA THR A 262 29.73 -92.07 -95.27
C THR A 262 30.24 -90.66 -94.92
N GLN A 263 31.16 -90.10 -95.70
CA GLN A 263 31.68 -88.74 -95.50
C GLN A 263 30.59 -87.67 -95.74
N VAL A 264 29.82 -87.78 -96.83
CA VAL A 264 28.68 -86.90 -97.14
C VAL A 264 27.63 -86.98 -96.03
N SER A 265 27.34 -88.18 -95.51
CA SER A 265 26.38 -88.37 -94.41
C SER A 265 26.85 -87.72 -93.10
N ARG A 266 28.16 -87.73 -92.82
CA ARG A 266 28.75 -87.03 -91.67
C ARG A 266 28.71 -85.52 -91.86
N LEU A 267 29.13 -85.00 -93.02
CA LEU A 267 29.11 -83.56 -93.32
C LEU A 267 27.68 -82.99 -93.31
N SER A 268 26.70 -83.72 -93.86
CA SER A 268 25.28 -83.33 -93.82
C SER A 268 24.74 -83.25 -92.39
N ARG A 269 25.19 -84.14 -91.50
CA ARG A 269 24.85 -84.09 -90.08
C ARG A 269 25.53 -82.91 -89.38
N GLN A 270 26.83 -82.73 -89.57
CA GLN A 270 27.58 -81.61 -89.02
C GLN A 270 26.98 -80.26 -89.42
N VAL A 271 26.64 -80.07 -90.70
CA VAL A 271 25.98 -78.84 -91.18
C VAL A 271 24.61 -78.64 -90.52
N ALA A 272 23.86 -79.71 -90.24
CA ALA A 272 22.60 -79.61 -89.50
C ALA A 272 22.81 -79.22 -88.03
N GLU A 273 23.80 -79.83 -87.36
CA GLU A 273 24.20 -79.55 -85.97
C GLU A 273 24.72 -78.11 -85.81
N GLU A 274 25.66 -77.67 -86.64
CA GLU A 274 26.15 -76.28 -86.68
C GLU A 274 25.01 -75.27 -86.95
N THR A 275 24.04 -75.64 -87.80
CA THR A 275 22.88 -74.79 -88.10
C THR A 275 21.89 -74.71 -86.93
N THR A 276 21.72 -75.77 -86.13
CA THR A 276 20.89 -75.70 -84.91
C THR A 276 21.60 -74.96 -83.79
N GLU A 277 22.90 -75.20 -83.58
CA GLU A 277 23.72 -74.46 -82.61
C GLU A 277 23.71 -72.96 -82.93
N LYS A 278 23.95 -72.58 -84.19
CA LYS A 278 23.89 -71.17 -84.64
C LYS A 278 22.53 -70.53 -84.39
N ARG A 279 21.42 -71.26 -84.55
CA ARG A 279 20.08 -70.74 -84.21
C ARG A 279 19.89 -70.57 -82.71
N ASN A 280 20.41 -71.48 -81.90
CA ASN A 280 20.31 -71.41 -80.44
C ASN A 280 21.18 -70.27 -79.88
N ALA A 281 22.40 -70.09 -80.41
CA ALA A 281 23.27 -68.95 -80.08
C ALA A 281 22.66 -67.59 -80.46
N LEU A 282 21.98 -67.52 -81.62
CA LEU A 282 21.23 -66.31 -82.00
C LEU A 282 20.05 -66.03 -81.05
N LYS A 283 19.23 -67.03 -80.71
CA LYS A 283 18.16 -66.87 -79.70
C LYS A 283 18.71 -66.38 -78.36
N ALA A 284 19.75 -67.02 -77.83
CA ALA A 284 20.36 -66.62 -76.57
C ALA A 284 20.92 -65.18 -76.60
N LYS A 285 21.51 -64.77 -77.73
CA LYS A 285 21.95 -63.38 -77.95
C LYS A 285 20.76 -62.42 -77.98
N ASP A 286 19.66 -62.76 -78.64
CA ASP A 286 18.48 -61.89 -78.72
C ASP A 286 17.77 -61.79 -77.35
N GLU A 287 17.67 -62.89 -76.59
CA GLU A 287 17.20 -62.90 -75.19
C GLU A 287 18.07 -62.04 -74.26
N LEU A 288 19.40 -62.11 -74.39
CA LEU A 288 20.33 -61.25 -73.66
C LEU A 288 20.19 -59.78 -74.09
N THR A 289 19.87 -59.52 -75.36
CA THR A 289 19.65 -58.15 -75.88
C THR A 289 18.37 -57.54 -75.30
N GLU A 290 17.29 -58.30 -75.14
CA GLU A 290 16.07 -57.80 -74.48
C GLU A 290 16.29 -57.60 -72.96
N LYS A 291 17.00 -58.50 -72.28
CA LYS A 291 17.38 -58.32 -70.86
C LYS A 291 18.25 -57.08 -70.65
N LEU A 292 19.15 -56.78 -71.59
CA LEU A 292 19.99 -55.58 -71.56
C LEU A 292 19.11 -54.30 -71.66
N LYS A 293 18.18 -54.23 -72.61
CA LYS A 293 17.23 -53.11 -72.74
C LYS A 293 16.35 -52.92 -71.50
N GLN A 294 15.92 -54.02 -70.87
CA GLN A 294 15.14 -53.98 -69.63
C GLN A 294 15.95 -53.34 -68.49
N LEU A 295 17.21 -53.77 -68.31
CA LEU A 295 18.12 -53.20 -67.32
C LEU A 295 18.50 -51.74 -67.62
N GLU A 296 18.65 -51.34 -68.89
CA GLU A 296 18.85 -49.93 -69.29
C GLU A 296 17.65 -49.06 -68.89
N PHE A 297 16.42 -49.55 -69.13
CA PHE A 297 15.20 -48.83 -68.75
C PHE A 297 15.04 -48.73 -67.22
N GLU A 298 15.31 -49.81 -66.48
CA GLU A 298 15.28 -49.80 -65.02
C GLU A 298 16.36 -48.89 -64.43
N PHE A 299 17.56 -48.86 -65.02
CA PHE A 299 18.65 -47.97 -64.61
C PHE A 299 18.28 -46.49 -64.80
N GLU A 300 17.78 -46.10 -65.98
CA GLU A 300 17.39 -44.71 -66.22
C GLU A 300 16.15 -44.31 -65.40
N LYS A 301 15.22 -45.23 -65.13
CA LYS A 301 14.14 -45.04 -64.15
C LYS A 301 14.70 -44.74 -62.76
N LEU A 302 15.57 -45.60 -62.23
CA LEU A 302 16.17 -45.42 -60.90
C LEU A 302 16.97 -44.12 -60.81
N ARG A 303 17.70 -43.75 -61.87
CA ARG A 303 18.41 -42.48 -61.99
C ARG A 303 17.45 -41.27 -61.96
N SER A 304 16.30 -41.36 -62.61
CA SER A 304 15.25 -40.33 -62.54
C SER A 304 14.66 -40.21 -61.11
N GLU A 305 14.48 -41.33 -60.40
CA GLU A 305 14.01 -41.29 -59.01
C GLU A 305 15.08 -40.75 -58.05
N ILE A 306 16.37 -41.03 -58.29
CA ILE A 306 17.49 -40.47 -57.51
C ILE A 306 17.53 -38.94 -57.67
N THR A 307 17.52 -38.42 -58.90
CA THR A 307 17.52 -36.97 -59.13
C THR A 307 16.28 -36.26 -58.57
N GLN A 308 15.12 -36.91 -58.53
CA GLN A 308 13.94 -36.41 -57.80
C GLN A 308 14.15 -36.36 -56.28
N ARG A 309 14.77 -37.39 -55.70
CA ARG A 309 15.13 -37.42 -54.27
C ARG A 309 16.17 -36.35 -53.92
N ASP A 310 17.20 -36.18 -54.74
CA ASP A 310 18.23 -35.14 -54.57
C ASP A 310 17.62 -33.74 -54.61
N ASN A 311 16.67 -33.48 -55.51
CA ASN A 311 15.98 -32.20 -55.58
C ASN A 311 15.03 -31.99 -54.39
N LYS A 312 14.36 -33.03 -53.88
CA LYS A 312 13.60 -32.94 -52.62
C LYS A 312 14.51 -32.65 -51.43
N ILE A 313 15.70 -33.25 -51.36
CA ILE A 313 16.69 -33.00 -50.31
C ILE A 313 17.19 -31.55 -50.34
N LYS A 314 17.43 -30.97 -51.52
CA LYS A 314 17.78 -29.54 -51.64
C LYS A 314 16.70 -28.63 -51.08
N LEU A 315 15.45 -28.80 -51.53
CA LEU A 315 14.31 -28.02 -51.04
C LEU A 315 14.12 -28.14 -49.52
N MET A 316 14.33 -29.34 -48.95
CA MET A 316 14.27 -29.55 -47.51
C MET A 316 15.44 -28.90 -46.75
N ASN A 317 16.64 -28.85 -47.34
CA ASN A 317 17.76 -28.11 -46.76
C ASN A 317 17.55 -26.59 -46.83
N GLU A 318 16.98 -26.09 -47.94
CA GLU A 318 16.61 -24.69 -48.12
C GLU A 318 15.56 -24.26 -47.08
N GLU A 319 14.50 -25.07 -46.87
CA GLU A 319 13.51 -24.87 -45.79
C GLU A 319 14.15 -24.89 -44.38
N ILE A 320 15.10 -25.79 -44.14
CA ILE A 320 15.86 -25.87 -42.87
C ILE A 320 16.69 -24.59 -42.64
N ASP A 321 17.36 -24.06 -43.65
CA ASP A 321 18.17 -22.84 -43.53
C ASP A 321 17.31 -21.57 -43.40
N GLU A 322 16.16 -21.49 -44.07
CA GLU A 322 15.16 -20.43 -43.85
C GLU A 322 14.63 -20.45 -42.41
N LEU A 323 14.25 -21.62 -41.90
CA LEU A 323 13.80 -21.80 -40.51
C LEU A 323 14.92 -21.47 -39.51
N HIS A 324 16.18 -21.77 -39.81
CA HIS A 324 17.33 -21.36 -38.99
C HIS A 324 17.56 -19.85 -38.99
N SER A 325 17.29 -19.12 -40.09
CA SER A 325 17.36 -17.65 -40.12
C SER A 325 16.24 -17.04 -39.29
N ALA A 326 14.99 -17.43 -39.54
CA ALA A 326 13.83 -16.93 -38.79
C ALA A 326 13.94 -17.20 -37.28
N LEU A 327 14.49 -18.36 -36.89
CA LEU A 327 14.75 -18.70 -35.47
C LEU A 327 15.91 -17.90 -34.85
N ARG A 328 16.87 -17.41 -35.66
CA ARG A 328 17.93 -16.50 -35.22
C ARG A 328 17.37 -15.09 -35.01
N GLU A 329 16.66 -14.56 -36.00
CA GLU A 329 16.04 -13.25 -35.96
C GLU A 329 15.06 -13.13 -34.78
N ALA A 330 14.25 -14.16 -34.53
CA ALA A 330 13.34 -14.20 -33.38
C ALA A 330 14.05 -14.29 -32.01
N ARG A 331 15.30 -14.76 -31.95
CA ARG A 331 16.12 -14.71 -30.72
C ARG A 331 16.74 -13.34 -30.53
N GLU A 332 17.27 -12.75 -31.59
CA GLU A 332 17.87 -11.42 -31.60
C GLU A 332 16.84 -10.35 -31.17
N GLN A 333 15.64 -10.37 -31.74
CA GLN A 333 14.51 -9.52 -31.33
C GLN A 333 14.11 -9.70 -29.85
N HIS A 334 14.20 -10.92 -29.31
CA HIS A 334 13.88 -11.17 -27.90
C HIS A 334 15.03 -10.72 -26.96
N GLU A 335 16.29 -10.78 -27.41
CA GLU A 335 17.43 -10.23 -26.68
C GLU A 335 17.39 -8.68 -26.67
N GLU A 336 16.96 -8.04 -27.76
CA GLU A 336 16.64 -6.61 -27.82
C GLU A 336 15.47 -6.24 -26.87
N GLU A 337 14.38 -7.03 -26.85
CA GLU A 337 13.26 -6.82 -25.93
C GLU A 337 13.69 -6.94 -24.45
N VAL A 338 14.46 -8.00 -24.12
CA VAL A 338 14.96 -8.24 -22.75
C VAL A 338 15.93 -7.15 -22.30
N THR A 339 16.83 -6.67 -23.17
CA THR A 339 17.75 -5.58 -22.84
C THR A 339 17.02 -4.24 -22.68
N PHE A 340 16.05 -3.92 -23.55
CA PHE A 340 15.18 -2.75 -23.40
C PHE A 340 14.39 -2.77 -22.08
N MET A 341 13.73 -3.90 -21.78
CA MET A 341 12.95 -4.06 -20.55
C MET A 341 13.83 -4.01 -19.30
N SER A 342 15.05 -4.57 -19.35
CA SER A 342 16.02 -4.49 -18.26
C SER A 342 16.46 -3.05 -18.00
N SER A 343 16.79 -2.29 -19.04
CA SER A 343 17.13 -0.87 -18.94
C SER A 343 15.96 -0.04 -18.37
N LYS A 344 14.72 -0.34 -18.79
CA LYS A 344 13.55 0.37 -18.25
C LYS A 344 13.28 0.05 -16.78
N VAL A 345 13.56 -1.18 -16.33
CA VAL A 345 13.51 -1.56 -14.92
C VAL A 345 14.60 -0.83 -14.13
N GLU A 346 15.83 -0.75 -14.64
CA GLU A 346 16.92 0.00 -13.99
C GLU A 346 16.61 1.49 -13.85
N GLN A 347 16.07 2.13 -14.90
CA GLN A 347 15.60 3.52 -14.84
C GLN A 347 14.53 3.70 -13.75
N LEU A 348 13.49 2.86 -13.72
CA LEU A 348 12.43 2.95 -12.72
C LEU A 348 12.93 2.67 -11.30
N GLN A 349 13.95 1.82 -11.14
CA GLN A 349 14.60 1.60 -9.85
C GLN A 349 15.36 2.84 -9.37
N SER A 350 16.08 3.55 -10.26
CA SER A 350 16.74 4.82 -9.96
C SER A 350 15.72 5.90 -9.58
N GLU A 351 14.68 6.10 -10.39
CA GLU A 351 13.60 7.05 -10.09
C GLU A 351 12.94 6.74 -8.73
N CYS A 352 12.76 5.46 -8.39
CA CYS A 352 12.27 5.05 -7.08
C CYS A 352 13.29 5.29 -5.95
N THR A 353 14.60 5.12 -6.14
CA THR A 353 15.59 5.48 -5.10
C THR A 353 15.63 6.99 -4.88
N ASP A 354 15.58 7.78 -5.95
CA ASP A 354 15.66 9.23 -5.90
C ASP A 354 14.39 9.82 -5.25
N LEU A 355 13.21 9.27 -5.51
CA LEU A 355 11.99 9.66 -4.80
C LEU A 355 12.02 9.29 -3.31
N ARG A 356 12.64 8.15 -2.94
CA ARG A 356 12.78 7.73 -1.53
C ARG A 356 13.78 8.60 -0.76
N THR A 357 14.91 8.98 -1.36
CA THR A 357 15.86 9.91 -0.72
C THR A 357 15.26 11.30 -0.59
N ASN A 358 14.63 11.85 -1.63
CA ASN A 358 13.95 13.14 -1.56
C ASN A 358 12.82 13.16 -0.51
N LEU A 359 12.08 12.05 -0.35
CA LEU A 359 11.07 11.92 0.72
C LEU A 359 11.72 11.95 2.10
N ALA A 360 12.73 11.12 2.36
CA ALA A 360 13.43 11.08 3.64
C ALA A 360 14.09 12.43 4.01
N ASP A 361 14.70 13.12 3.03
CA ASP A 361 15.19 14.49 3.17
C ASP A 361 14.10 15.48 3.59
N SER A 362 12.88 15.34 3.03
CA SER A 362 11.75 16.19 3.37
C SER A 362 11.17 15.88 4.75
N GLU A 363 11.12 14.59 5.13
CA GLU A 363 10.70 14.13 6.46
C GLU A 363 11.68 14.65 7.54
N GLN A 364 12.99 14.56 7.31
CA GLN A 364 14.00 15.12 8.22
C GLN A 364 13.84 16.63 8.39
N ARG A 365 13.67 17.39 7.29
CA ARG A 365 13.47 18.86 7.36
C ARG A 365 12.19 19.24 8.10
N LEU A 366 11.12 18.44 7.99
CA LEU A 366 9.90 18.62 8.78
C LEU A 366 10.13 18.32 10.27
N LEU A 367 10.92 17.29 10.59
CA LEU A 367 11.31 16.93 11.95
C LEU A 367 12.16 18.04 12.61
N GLU A 368 13.14 18.58 11.90
CA GLU A 368 13.95 19.73 12.33
C GLU A 368 13.09 21.00 12.54
N CYS A 369 12.11 21.24 11.67
CA CYS A 369 11.14 22.33 11.84
C CYS A 369 10.26 22.13 13.10
N LEU A 370 9.78 20.91 13.35
CA LEU A 370 8.98 20.58 14.53
C LEU A 370 9.78 20.74 15.82
N GLU A 371 11.01 20.22 15.88
CA GLU A 371 11.89 20.44 17.04
C GLU A 371 12.16 21.94 17.27
N SER A 372 12.36 22.72 16.21
CA SER A 372 12.54 24.18 16.33
C SER A 372 11.27 24.87 16.86
N ALA A 373 10.09 24.43 16.41
CA ALA A 373 8.80 24.91 16.90
C ALA A 373 8.60 24.57 18.38
N ASP A 374 8.88 23.33 18.80
CA ASP A 374 8.78 22.90 20.20
C ASP A 374 9.74 23.66 21.12
N ARG A 375 11.01 23.84 20.70
CA ARG A 375 11.99 24.67 21.44
C ARG A 375 11.49 26.10 21.64
N SER A 376 10.94 26.73 20.58
CA SER A 376 10.37 28.08 20.69
C SER A 376 9.11 28.12 21.56
N THR A 377 8.23 27.12 21.45
CA THR A 377 7.00 27.00 22.24
C THR A 377 7.31 26.84 23.73
N GLY A 378 8.30 26.01 24.09
CA GLY A 378 8.80 25.89 25.45
C GLY A 378 9.40 27.19 26.00
N ALA A 379 10.13 27.95 25.18
CA ALA A 379 10.65 29.26 25.56
C ALA A 379 9.52 30.28 25.83
N TYR A 380 8.49 30.33 24.98
CA TYR A 380 7.32 31.20 25.20
C TYR A 380 6.50 30.75 26.43
N GLN A 381 6.33 29.45 26.67
CA GLN A 381 5.68 28.94 27.88
C GLN A 381 6.46 29.32 29.15
N GLY A 382 7.80 29.28 29.11
CA GLY A 382 8.65 29.77 30.19
C GLY A 382 8.42 31.26 30.48
N GLN A 383 8.44 32.11 29.45
CA GLN A 383 8.17 33.55 29.58
C GLN A 383 6.75 33.84 30.13
N VAL A 384 5.74 33.08 29.70
CA VAL A 384 4.37 33.19 30.24
C VAL A 384 4.35 32.82 31.73
N ALA A 385 5.03 31.75 32.15
CA ALA A 385 5.12 31.36 33.56
C ALA A 385 5.86 32.41 34.42
N GLU A 386 6.90 33.07 33.88
CA GLU A 386 7.58 34.19 34.54
C GLU A 386 6.69 35.43 34.67
N LEU A 387 5.91 35.75 33.63
CA LEU A 387 4.92 36.83 33.67
C LEU A 387 3.79 36.53 34.66
N GLU A 388 3.29 35.30 34.73
CA GLU A 388 2.33 34.88 35.75
C GLU A 388 2.89 34.95 37.17
N ASN A 389 4.18 34.60 37.36
CA ASN A 389 4.86 34.71 38.65
C ASN A 389 4.96 36.17 39.09
N THR A 390 5.38 37.08 38.20
CA THR A 390 5.48 38.52 38.50
C THR A 390 4.10 39.16 38.71
N VAL A 391 3.08 38.79 37.93
CA VAL A 391 1.69 39.22 38.15
C VAL A 391 1.14 38.72 39.48
N ARG A 392 1.43 37.47 39.89
CA ARG A 392 1.03 36.96 41.23
C ARG A 392 1.73 37.72 42.36
N GLU A 393 3.02 38.03 42.21
CA GLU A 393 3.77 38.80 43.21
C GLU A 393 3.31 40.26 43.30
N LEU A 394 3.06 40.93 42.18
CA LEU A 394 2.49 42.29 42.16
C LEU A 394 1.08 42.33 42.77
N ASN A 395 0.24 41.33 42.51
CA ASN A 395 -1.07 41.22 43.18
C ASN A 395 -0.92 40.98 44.70
N ARG A 396 0.08 40.20 45.14
CA ARG A 396 0.39 40.00 46.57
C ARG A 396 0.84 41.31 47.23
N GLN A 397 1.68 42.10 46.55
CA GLN A 397 2.11 43.41 47.03
C GLN A 397 0.94 44.41 47.10
N LEU A 398 0.10 44.47 46.06
CA LEU A 398 -1.11 45.30 46.03
C LEU A 398 -2.13 44.92 47.11
N ALA A 399 -2.27 43.62 47.41
CA ALA A 399 -3.09 43.14 48.53
C ALA A 399 -2.52 43.59 49.89
N GLY A 400 -1.18 43.59 50.05
CA GLY A 400 -0.51 44.16 51.23
C GLY A 400 -0.75 45.66 51.37
N GLU A 401 -0.44 46.45 50.35
CA GLU A 401 -0.67 47.90 50.27
C GLU A 401 -2.13 48.28 50.57
N THR A 402 -3.10 47.56 50.02
CA THR A 402 -4.52 47.82 50.30
C THR A 402 -4.93 47.43 51.73
N GLN A 403 -4.35 46.38 52.32
CA GLN A 403 -4.56 46.03 53.72
C GLN A 403 -3.90 47.03 54.67
N GLU A 404 -2.69 47.50 54.38
CA GLU A 404 -2.00 48.55 55.16
C GLU A 404 -2.74 49.89 55.08
N LYS A 405 -3.19 50.28 53.87
CA LYS A 405 -4.07 51.45 53.68
C LYS A 405 -5.37 51.33 54.46
N MET A 406 -5.99 50.14 54.52
CA MET A 406 -7.17 49.88 55.34
C MET A 406 -6.87 50.06 56.84
N ALA A 407 -5.74 49.52 57.32
CA ALA A 407 -5.31 49.66 58.71
C ALA A 407 -4.99 51.12 59.08
N VAL A 408 -4.38 51.89 58.18
CA VAL A 408 -4.14 53.33 58.36
C VAL A 408 -5.45 54.11 58.36
N LEU A 409 -6.42 53.78 57.51
CA LEU A 409 -7.75 54.38 57.54
C LEU A 409 -8.51 54.09 58.83
N MET A 410 -8.49 52.84 59.31
CA MET A 410 -9.06 52.47 60.62
C MET A 410 -8.40 53.24 61.75
N LYS A 411 -7.06 53.28 61.80
CA LYS A 411 -6.32 54.05 62.81
C LYS A 411 -6.59 55.56 62.72
N ASN A 412 -6.81 56.10 61.52
CA ASN A 412 -7.17 57.51 61.35
C ASN A 412 -8.60 57.79 61.86
N ALA A 413 -9.55 56.87 61.66
CA ALA A 413 -10.87 56.95 62.26
C ALA A 413 -10.81 56.83 63.81
N GLU A 414 -10.00 55.92 64.36
CA GLU A 414 -9.75 55.79 65.80
C GLU A 414 -9.16 57.10 66.38
N MET A 415 -8.13 57.67 65.75
CA MET A 415 -7.53 58.94 66.19
C MET A 415 -8.52 60.11 66.07
N SER A 416 -9.31 60.17 64.99
CA SER A 416 -10.34 61.20 64.80
C SER A 416 -11.43 61.12 65.86
N GLN A 417 -11.82 59.89 66.26
CA GLN A 417 -12.77 59.65 67.35
C GLN A 417 -12.18 60.07 68.70
N GLN A 418 -10.92 59.74 68.98
CA GLN A 418 -10.21 60.19 70.19
C GLN A 418 -10.06 61.72 70.24
N GLU A 419 -9.75 62.36 69.12
CA GLU A 419 -9.65 63.82 68.99
C GLU A 419 -11.00 64.51 69.28
N GLU A 420 -12.12 63.94 68.84
CA GLU A 420 -13.45 64.49 69.13
C GLU A 420 -13.90 64.23 70.58
N ILE A 421 -13.53 63.10 71.19
CA ILE A 421 -13.72 62.87 72.63
C ILE A 421 -12.94 63.90 73.45
N LEU A 422 -11.65 64.10 73.16
CA LEU A 422 -10.82 65.12 73.80
C LEU A 422 -11.35 66.55 73.56
N ARG A 423 -11.98 66.83 72.42
CA ARG A 423 -12.70 68.10 72.19
C ARG A 423 -13.93 68.24 73.07
N GLN A 424 -14.65 67.17 73.36
CA GLN A 424 -15.84 67.20 74.22
C GLN A 424 -15.45 67.35 75.69
N GLU A 425 -14.40 66.66 76.13
CA GLU A 425 -13.78 66.85 77.46
C GLU A 425 -13.28 68.29 77.63
N LEU A 426 -12.54 68.84 76.66
CA LEU A 426 -12.05 70.23 76.69
C LEU A 426 -13.17 71.28 76.60
N ARG A 427 -14.35 70.96 76.04
CA ARG A 427 -15.54 71.82 76.14
C ARG A 427 -16.10 71.77 77.56
N HIS A 428 -16.29 70.57 78.10
CA HIS A 428 -16.86 70.37 79.44
C HIS A 428 -16.00 71.02 80.54
N GLU A 429 -14.68 70.88 80.48
CA GLU A 429 -13.73 71.52 81.41
C GLU A 429 -13.72 73.05 81.27
N LYS A 430 -13.97 73.59 80.06
CA LYS A 430 -14.17 75.04 79.87
C LYS A 430 -15.49 75.52 80.45
N ASP A 431 -16.57 74.78 80.25
CA ASP A 431 -17.89 75.12 80.78
C ASP A 431 -17.86 75.06 82.32
N GLU A 432 -17.23 74.03 82.93
CA GLU A 432 -16.97 73.96 84.37
C GLU A 432 -16.06 75.11 84.85
N SER A 433 -15.01 75.46 84.09
CA SER A 433 -14.16 76.61 84.41
C SER A 433 -14.91 77.95 84.35
N ILE A 434 -15.93 78.08 83.50
CA ILE A 434 -16.81 79.26 83.43
C ILE A 434 -17.75 79.26 84.65
N GLU A 435 -18.40 78.14 84.97
CA GLU A 435 -19.24 78.04 86.17
C GLU A 435 -18.46 78.34 87.46
N LEU A 436 -17.21 77.86 87.57
CA LEU A 436 -16.31 78.15 88.69
C LEU A 436 -15.88 79.63 88.71
N HIS A 437 -15.67 80.26 87.54
CA HIS A 437 -15.35 81.68 87.45
C HIS A 437 -16.53 82.57 87.88
N ASP A 438 -17.74 82.28 87.40
CA ASP A 438 -18.97 82.99 87.79
C ASP A 438 -19.26 82.79 89.29
N ARG A 439 -19.00 81.60 89.82
CA ARG A 439 -19.11 81.31 91.26
C ARG A 439 -18.06 82.06 92.08
N ALA A 440 -16.84 82.23 91.57
CA ALA A 440 -15.82 83.07 92.19
C ALA A 440 -16.22 84.55 92.14
N MET A 441 -16.79 85.05 91.03
CA MET A 441 -17.33 86.41 90.93
C MET A 441 -18.48 86.66 91.93
N MET A 442 -19.40 85.70 92.11
CA MET A 442 -20.45 85.80 93.13
C MET A 442 -19.88 85.85 94.55
N LEU A 443 -18.88 85.03 94.86
CA LEU A 443 -18.20 85.05 96.16
C LEU A 443 -17.42 86.35 96.40
N GLN A 444 -16.76 86.89 95.36
CA GLN A 444 -16.08 88.18 95.39
C GLN A 444 -17.08 89.32 95.69
N HIS A 445 -18.23 89.33 95.01
CA HIS A 445 -19.26 90.35 95.22
C HIS A 445 -19.87 90.27 96.64
N GLU A 446 -20.11 89.08 97.18
CA GLU A 446 -20.55 88.93 98.58
C GLU A 446 -19.44 89.34 99.56
N LEU A 447 -18.17 89.05 99.27
CA LEU A 447 -17.04 89.51 100.08
C LEU A 447 -16.94 91.04 100.14
N ASP A 448 -17.09 91.74 99.02
CA ASP A 448 -17.13 93.21 98.98
C ASP A 448 -18.34 93.78 99.76
N LYS A 449 -19.47 93.06 99.76
CA LYS A 449 -20.66 93.37 100.57
C LYS A 449 -20.37 93.24 102.08
N ARG A 450 -19.60 92.21 102.47
CA ARG A 450 -19.12 92.01 103.85
C ARG A 450 -18.08 93.06 104.23
N LEU A 451 -17.17 93.42 103.33
CA LEU A 451 -16.17 94.47 103.57
C LEU A 451 -16.85 95.83 103.80
N ASN A 452 -17.83 96.19 102.98
CA ASN A 452 -18.60 97.43 103.14
C ASN A 452 -19.40 97.48 104.46
N THR A 453 -20.01 96.36 104.88
CA THR A 453 -20.70 96.31 106.18
C THR A 453 -19.74 96.35 107.38
N VAL A 454 -18.54 95.77 107.27
CA VAL A 454 -17.47 95.91 108.28
C VAL A 454 -16.95 97.36 108.36
N ASN A 455 -16.86 98.07 107.23
CA ASN A 455 -16.44 99.47 107.20
C ASN A 455 -17.45 100.41 107.87
N GLU A 456 -18.76 100.20 107.65
CA GLU A 456 -19.78 101.01 108.34
C GLU A 456 -19.84 100.70 109.85
N LEU A 457 -19.62 99.44 110.26
CA LEU A 457 -19.48 99.08 111.68
C LEU A 457 -18.24 99.71 112.33
N ARG A 458 -17.10 99.80 111.63
CA ARG A 458 -15.91 100.53 112.12
C ARG A 458 -16.23 101.99 112.42
N LYS A 459 -16.92 102.67 111.49
CA LYS A 459 -17.30 104.07 111.61
C LYS A 459 -18.19 104.34 112.84
N GLN A 460 -19.14 103.44 113.13
CA GLN A 460 -19.95 103.50 114.36
C GLN A 460 -19.11 103.32 115.64
N VAL A 461 -18.05 102.51 115.61
CA VAL A 461 -17.11 102.36 116.74
C VAL A 461 -16.30 103.64 116.96
N ASP A 462 -15.85 104.33 115.92
CA ASP A 462 -15.10 105.59 116.03
C ASP A 462 -15.97 106.75 116.60
N GLU A 463 -17.25 106.79 116.24
CA GLU A 463 -18.26 107.71 116.81
C GLU A 463 -18.55 107.39 118.31
N LEU A 464 -18.60 106.11 118.68
CA LEU A 464 -18.69 105.69 120.09
C LEU A 464 -17.41 106.00 120.88
N MET A 465 -16.23 105.93 120.26
CA MET A 465 -14.95 106.22 120.92
C MET A 465 -14.78 107.72 121.20
N THR A 466 -15.18 108.58 120.27
CA THR A 466 -15.14 110.05 120.44
C THR A 466 -16.16 110.56 121.46
N THR A 467 -17.37 109.98 121.52
CA THR A 467 -18.34 110.30 122.57
C THR A 467 -17.89 109.84 123.97
N ASN A 468 -17.20 108.69 124.07
CA ASN A 468 -16.63 108.21 125.34
C ASN A 468 -15.51 109.12 125.88
N LEU A 469 -14.64 109.63 124.99
CA LEU A 469 -13.58 110.60 125.33
C LEU A 469 -14.15 111.87 125.97
N ASN A 470 -15.23 112.43 125.42
CA ASN A 470 -15.87 113.63 125.97
C ASN A 470 -16.47 113.39 127.36
N LEU A 471 -17.14 112.25 127.57
CA LEU A 471 -17.67 111.87 128.89
C LEU A 471 -16.57 111.66 129.94
N ASN A 472 -15.40 111.18 129.53
CA ASN A 472 -14.25 111.01 130.41
C ASN A 472 -13.65 112.36 130.87
N ALA A 473 -13.58 113.36 129.99
CA ALA A 473 -13.13 114.71 130.35
C ALA A 473 -14.03 115.33 131.43
N ASP A 474 -15.35 115.21 131.24
CA ASP A 474 -16.38 115.67 132.18
C ASP A 474 -16.25 114.98 133.57
N LEU A 475 -15.90 113.69 133.57
CA LEU A 475 -15.61 112.93 134.79
C LEU A 475 -14.32 113.38 135.49
N VAL A 476 -13.27 113.76 134.75
CA VAL A 476 -12.00 114.23 135.33
C VAL A 476 -12.20 115.56 136.07
N ASP A 477 -12.92 116.52 135.50
CA ASP A 477 -13.14 117.81 136.15
C ASP A 477 -14.13 117.72 137.33
N LYS A 478 -15.17 116.88 137.23
CA LYS A 478 -16.00 116.52 138.41
C LYS A 478 -15.16 115.88 139.51
N ASN A 479 -14.17 115.04 139.17
CA ASN A 479 -13.24 114.47 140.16
C ASN A 479 -12.27 115.50 140.77
N LYS A 480 -11.85 116.56 140.05
CA LYS A 480 -11.09 117.68 140.66
C LYS A 480 -11.92 118.43 141.70
N ILE A 481 -13.20 118.68 141.42
CA ILE A 481 -14.13 119.33 142.36
C ILE A 481 -14.31 118.44 143.60
N ILE A 482 -14.55 117.14 143.41
CA ILE A 482 -14.69 116.16 144.51
C ILE A 482 -13.41 116.08 145.36
N LYS A 483 -12.21 116.09 144.77
CA LYS A 483 -10.94 116.10 145.53
C LYS A 483 -10.80 117.37 146.39
N THR A 484 -11.12 118.54 145.85
CA THR A 484 -11.06 119.82 146.58
C THR A 484 -12.05 119.84 147.77
N LEU A 485 -13.25 119.31 147.59
CA LEU A 485 -14.26 119.19 148.65
C LEU A 485 -13.87 118.14 149.70
N ASN A 486 -13.37 116.97 149.29
CA ASN A 486 -12.91 115.94 150.20
C ASN A 486 -11.71 116.38 151.05
N GLN A 487 -10.77 117.15 150.51
CA GLN A 487 -9.66 117.68 151.31
C GLN A 487 -10.17 118.61 152.43
N ARG A 488 -11.06 119.57 152.10
CA ARG A 488 -11.70 120.42 153.12
C ARG A 488 -12.52 119.62 154.14
N LEU A 489 -13.21 118.56 153.72
CA LEU A 489 -13.91 117.67 154.64
C LEU A 489 -12.96 116.88 155.54
N VAL A 490 -11.82 116.41 155.02
CA VAL A 490 -10.79 115.72 155.83
C VAL A 490 -10.18 116.68 156.86
N ASP A 491 -9.87 117.92 156.48
CA ASP A 491 -9.23 118.89 157.37
C ASP A 491 -10.20 119.43 158.45
N MET A 492 -11.51 119.46 158.20
CA MET A 492 -12.53 119.74 159.24
C MET A 492 -12.93 118.51 160.06
N LYS A 493 -12.77 117.29 159.53
CA LYS A 493 -13.13 116.03 160.21
C LYS A 493 -11.97 115.47 161.06
N LYS A 494 -10.74 115.92 160.83
CA LYS A 494 -9.57 115.50 161.60
C LYS A 494 -9.39 116.42 162.81
N THR A 495 -9.73 115.88 163.99
CA THR A 495 -9.36 116.45 165.31
C THR A 495 -9.91 117.84 165.58
N LEU A 496 -11.22 117.98 165.37
CA LEU A 496 -12.14 118.42 166.43
C LEU A 496 -13.15 117.27 166.64
N GLN A 497 -13.25 116.75 167.86
CA GLN A 497 -14.15 115.66 168.28
C GLN A 497 -14.06 114.35 167.45
N GLU A 498 -13.09 113.46 167.65
CA GLU A 498 -12.10 113.32 168.75
C GLU A 498 -12.68 112.87 170.11
N GLU A 499 -14.01 112.80 170.27
CA GLU A 499 -14.65 112.57 171.58
C GLU A 499 -15.71 111.44 171.68
N LEU A 500 -15.99 110.63 170.65
CA LEU A 500 -16.76 109.38 170.87
C LEU A 500 -16.52 108.27 169.82
N LYS A 501 -16.76 107.02 170.22
CA LYS A 501 -16.62 105.81 169.38
C LYS A 501 -17.98 105.15 169.10
N GLY A 502 -18.21 104.82 167.82
CA GLY A 502 -18.58 103.45 167.42
C GLY A 502 -20.06 103.06 167.31
N GLN A 503 -20.50 102.86 166.06
CA GLN A 503 -21.62 101.98 165.66
C GLN A 503 -21.32 101.57 164.19
N GLN A 504 -21.16 100.32 163.77
CA GLN A 504 -21.96 99.07 163.82
C GLN A 504 -22.97 98.93 162.64
N ASN A 505 -22.77 97.87 161.85
CA ASN A 505 -23.67 97.04 161.01
C ASN A 505 -24.85 97.64 160.19
N GLY A 506 -25.07 97.04 159.01
CA GLY A 506 -26.43 96.90 158.44
C GLY A 506 -26.49 96.43 156.98
N ASN A 507 -27.37 95.45 156.71
CA ASN A 507 -28.02 95.14 155.41
C ASN A 507 -27.13 94.63 154.24
N ASN A 508 -27.37 93.48 153.57
CA ASN A 508 -28.51 92.54 153.52
C ASN A 508 -29.86 93.15 153.09
N ASN A 509 -30.61 92.64 152.11
CA ASN A 509 -30.37 91.52 151.18
C ASN A 509 -31.40 91.61 150.03
N ASN A 510 -31.08 91.20 148.79
CA ASN A 510 -32.09 90.53 147.94
C ASN A 510 -31.54 89.90 146.65
N ASN A 511 -31.97 88.66 146.49
CA ASN A 511 -32.04 87.80 145.30
C ASN A 511 -32.82 88.47 144.12
N ASN A 512 -32.78 87.98 142.87
CA ASN A 512 -32.30 86.67 142.39
C ASN A 512 -31.82 86.68 140.91
N ASN A 513 -30.92 85.74 140.59
CA ASN A 513 -30.66 85.02 139.33
C ASN A 513 -31.38 85.52 138.04
N ASN A 514 -30.66 85.80 136.93
CA ASN A 514 -30.03 84.76 136.11
C ASN A 514 -28.88 85.30 135.23
N ASN A 515 -27.71 84.64 135.30
CA ASN A 515 -26.51 84.81 134.46
C ASN A 515 -25.47 83.77 134.98
N ASN A 516 -24.50 83.24 134.24
CA ASN A 516 -24.15 83.22 132.80
C ASN A 516 -23.05 82.12 132.65
N ALA A 517 -22.43 81.98 131.47
CA ALA A 517 -21.00 81.61 131.28
C ALA A 517 -20.56 80.14 131.53
N ILE A 518 -19.52 79.58 130.87
CA ILE A 518 -18.94 79.82 129.51
C ILE A 518 -17.98 78.66 129.13
N VAL A 519 -17.83 78.36 127.82
CA VAL A 519 -16.64 77.75 127.14
C VAL A 519 -16.06 76.39 127.63
N SER A 520 -16.23 75.32 126.83
CA SER A 520 -15.16 74.61 126.06
C SER A 520 -15.23 73.06 125.97
N TYR A 521 -14.62 72.55 124.88
CA TYR A 521 -13.94 71.26 124.67
C TYR A 521 -14.67 69.89 124.49
N ILE A 522 -14.41 69.33 123.29
CA ILE A 522 -13.99 67.94 122.96
C ILE A 522 -15.04 66.84 122.67
N ALA A 523 -14.81 66.16 121.52
CA ALA A 523 -15.35 64.87 121.04
C ALA A 523 -16.89 64.78 120.84
N GLY A 524 -17.45 63.90 120.01
CA GLY A 524 -16.95 62.89 119.05
C GLY A 524 -18.21 62.16 118.52
N SER A 525 -18.30 61.60 117.31
CA SER A 525 -17.36 60.75 116.58
C SER A 525 -17.64 60.71 115.06
N GLN A 526 -16.64 60.36 114.25
CA GLN A 526 -16.78 60.07 112.80
C GLN A 526 -16.60 58.57 112.50
N SER A 527 -17.05 58.16 111.31
CA SER A 527 -16.54 57.02 110.54
C SER A 527 -16.33 57.53 109.09
N ALA A 528 -15.14 57.55 108.50
CA ALA A 528 -14.28 56.40 108.12
C ALA A 528 -15.02 55.43 107.17
N THR A 529 -14.52 55.06 105.97
CA THR A 529 -13.16 55.02 105.40
C THR A 529 -13.13 55.53 103.94
N ALA A 530 -12.23 56.42 103.50
CA ALA A 530 -10.82 56.22 103.05
C ALA A 530 -10.63 55.78 101.55
N PRO A 531 -9.90 56.56 100.71
CA PRO A 531 -9.47 56.24 99.32
C PRO A 531 -7.91 56.06 99.26
N PRO A 532 -7.12 56.30 98.17
CA PRO A 532 -7.32 56.33 96.69
C PRO A 532 -6.25 55.52 95.87
N ALA A 533 -6.24 55.68 94.53
CA ALA A 533 -5.06 56.03 93.68
C ALA A 533 -4.40 55.05 92.64
N HIS A 534 -4.13 55.65 91.46
CA HIS A 534 -3.00 55.51 90.49
C HIS A 534 -2.76 54.30 89.53
N ASP A 535 -2.84 54.66 88.23
CA ASP A 535 -1.82 54.55 87.15
C ASP A 535 -1.56 53.22 86.37
N ARG A 536 -1.28 53.39 85.07
CA ARG A 536 -0.72 52.44 84.06
C ARG A 536 -1.53 51.17 83.70
N SER A 537 -1.25 50.47 82.58
CA SER A 537 -0.78 50.85 81.22
C SER A 537 -0.68 49.60 80.33
N LEU A 538 -0.88 49.77 79.00
CA LEU A 538 -0.30 48.96 77.90
C LEU A 538 -0.65 47.46 77.76
N GLU A 539 -0.46 46.98 76.52
CA GLU A 539 -0.34 45.56 76.11
C GLU A 539 -1.57 44.65 76.35
N ARG A 540 -1.78 43.55 75.61
CA ARG A 540 -1.24 43.13 74.32
C ARG A 540 -2.18 42.12 73.64
N SER A 541 -2.38 42.36 72.35
CA SER A 541 -2.64 41.50 71.18
C SER A 541 -2.61 39.95 71.30
N LYS A 542 -3.01 39.31 70.17
CA LYS A 542 -2.74 37.92 69.72
C LYS A 542 -3.73 36.84 70.23
N SER A 543 -4.04 35.78 69.46
CA SER A 543 -3.74 35.48 68.03
C SER A 543 -4.42 34.18 67.56
N PHE A 544 -4.58 34.04 66.23
CA PHE A 544 -4.57 32.75 65.48
C PHE A 544 -5.71 31.77 65.82
N GLU A 545 -6.00 30.71 65.05
CA GLU A 545 -5.74 30.31 63.65
C GLU A 545 -7.05 29.62 63.18
N GLY A 546 -7.43 29.46 61.90
CA GLY A 546 -6.73 29.67 60.64
C GLY A 546 -6.57 28.34 59.88
N LYS A 547 -6.74 28.39 58.54
CA LYS A 547 -6.56 27.29 57.56
C LYS A 547 -7.59 26.15 57.60
N ALA A 548 -7.73 25.30 56.56
CA ALA A 548 -7.65 25.48 55.10
C ALA A 548 -8.01 24.13 54.40
N LEU A 549 -8.21 24.16 53.06
CA LEU A 549 -8.09 23.00 52.13
C LEU A 549 -9.15 21.88 52.31
N ALA A 550 -9.47 21.04 51.32
CA ALA A 550 -9.38 21.09 49.84
C ALA A 550 -10.16 19.89 49.24
N LYS A 551 -10.33 19.85 47.90
CA LYS A 551 -10.33 18.63 47.05
C LYS A 551 -11.44 17.56 47.29
N GLU A 552 -11.87 16.72 46.34
CA GLU A 552 -11.58 16.53 44.90
C GLU A 552 -12.79 15.91 44.16
N ASN A 553 -12.67 15.71 42.84
CA ASN A 553 -13.68 15.18 41.91
C ASN A 553 -14.12 13.71 42.17
N GLY A 554 -15.26 13.27 41.59
CA GLY A 554 -15.69 11.86 41.69
C GLY A 554 -16.98 11.39 40.96
N THR A 555 -17.50 12.14 39.99
CA THR A 555 -18.66 11.75 39.14
C THR A 555 -18.25 10.78 38.01
N LEU A 556 -19.10 10.02 37.30
CA LEU A 556 -20.58 9.93 37.21
C LEU A 556 -21.02 8.50 36.73
N LYS A 557 -22.34 8.29 36.51
CA LYS A 557 -22.97 7.09 35.90
C LYS A 557 -23.79 7.49 34.65
N GLN A 558 -24.36 6.49 33.96
CA GLN A 558 -25.34 6.55 32.84
C GLN A 558 -24.70 6.78 31.44
N ASN A 559 -25.12 6.14 30.34
CA ASN A 559 -26.45 5.86 29.72
C ASN A 559 -27.16 7.10 29.14
N GLY A 560 -27.50 7.10 27.84
CA GLY A 560 -28.50 8.04 27.30
C GLY A 560 -28.44 8.45 25.82
N THR A 561 -28.84 7.55 24.92
CA THR A 561 -29.65 7.84 23.68
C THR A 561 -29.35 9.03 22.73
N ASN A 562 -29.11 8.66 21.47
CA ASN A 562 -29.73 9.18 20.22
C ASN A 562 -29.38 10.57 19.64
N GLY A 563 -28.90 10.56 18.39
CA GLY A 563 -29.42 11.43 17.31
C GLY A 563 -28.39 12.22 16.49
N GLY A 564 -28.27 11.94 15.20
CA GLY A 564 -27.51 12.77 14.24
C GLY A 564 -26.70 11.95 13.23
N ALA A 565 -26.91 12.18 11.93
CA ALA A 565 -26.32 11.37 10.87
C ALA A 565 -24.90 11.82 10.46
N SER A 566 -23.94 10.89 10.48
CA SER A 566 -22.93 10.71 9.43
C SER A 566 -22.30 9.32 9.57
N GLY A 567 -22.10 8.62 8.46
CA GLY A 567 -21.60 7.24 8.46
C GLY A 567 -20.10 7.16 8.12
N PRO A 568 -19.25 6.50 8.94
CA PRO A 568 -17.93 6.07 8.50
C PRO A 568 -18.04 4.85 7.59
N VAL A 569 -17.19 4.78 6.57
CA VAL A 569 -17.13 3.63 5.65
C VAL A 569 -16.64 2.39 6.41
N VAL A 570 -17.46 1.34 6.43
CA VAL A 570 -17.01 -0.01 6.79
C VAL A 570 -16.13 -0.51 5.65
N MET A 571 -14.83 -0.63 5.88
CA MET A 571 -13.93 -1.36 4.98
C MET A 571 -14.37 -2.82 4.95
N ASP A 572 -14.61 -3.35 3.74
CA ASP A 572 -15.26 -4.65 3.55
C ASP A 572 -14.61 -5.79 4.35
N GLU A 573 -15.44 -6.54 5.07
CA GLU A 573 -15.04 -7.84 5.62
C GLU A 573 -14.67 -8.76 4.47
N VAL A 574 -13.38 -9.07 4.29
CA VAL A 574 -12.92 -10.10 3.36
C VAL A 574 -13.63 -11.40 3.71
N ASN A 575 -14.63 -11.77 2.90
CA ASN A 575 -15.61 -12.78 3.27
C ASN A 575 -14.93 -14.12 3.57
N PHE A 576 -14.75 -14.42 4.85
CA PHE A 576 -13.96 -15.57 5.31
C PHE A 576 -14.54 -16.91 4.84
N ARG A 577 -15.84 -16.99 4.48
CA ARG A 577 -16.42 -18.18 3.85
C ARG A 577 -15.94 -18.32 2.40
N TYR A 578 -15.87 -17.23 1.64
CA TYR A 578 -15.33 -17.24 0.28
C TYR A 578 -13.81 -17.50 0.28
N LEU A 579 -13.04 -16.82 1.13
CA LEU A 579 -11.60 -17.04 1.25
C LEU A 579 -11.28 -18.50 1.67
N LYS A 580 -12.02 -19.06 2.64
CA LYS A 580 -11.91 -20.47 3.01
C LYS A 580 -12.27 -21.41 1.84
N HIS A 581 -13.29 -21.10 1.05
CA HIS A 581 -13.65 -21.89 -0.13
C HIS A 581 -12.56 -21.85 -1.20
N VAL A 582 -11.99 -20.67 -1.49
CA VAL A 582 -10.88 -20.50 -2.45
C VAL A 582 -9.64 -21.26 -2.00
N ILE A 583 -9.24 -21.15 -0.72
CA ILE A 583 -8.07 -21.86 -0.18
C ILE A 583 -8.28 -23.39 -0.25
N ILE A 584 -9.43 -23.90 0.17
CA ILE A 584 -9.73 -25.35 0.08
C ILE A 584 -9.69 -25.81 -1.38
N LYS A 585 -10.36 -25.09 -2.29
CA LYS A 585 -10.42 -25.42 -3.72
C LYS A 585 -9.02 -25.41 -4.37
N PHE A 586 -8.17 -24.45 -4.02
CA PHE A 586 -6.79 -24.37 -4.48
C PHE A 586 -5.95 -25.56 -4.01
N LEU A 587 -6.05 -25.92 -2.73
CA LEU A 587 -5.34 -27.08 -2.16
C LEU A 587 -5.80 -28.39 -2.82
N THR A 588 -7.12 -28.62 -2.95
CA THR A 588 -7.63 -29.85 -3.58
C THR A 588 -7.30 -29.95 -5.07
N SER A 589 -7.28 -28.84 -5.80
CA SER A 589 -6.85 -28.84 -7.21
C SER A 589 -5.36 -29.19 -7.34
N ARG A 590 -4.50 -28.66 -6.46
CA ARG A 590 -3.06 -28.97 -6.45
C ARG A 590 -2.80 -30.43 -6.10
N GLU A 591 -3.54 -30.99 -5.16
CA GLU A 591 -3.49 -32.42 -4.81
C GLU A 591 -3.93 -33.32 -5.97
N GLN A 592 -5.05 -33.01 -6.64
CA GLN A 592 -5.49 -33.77 -7.83
C GLN A 592 -4.49 -33.66 -8.98
N GLN A 593 -3.84 -32.51 -9.17
CA GLN A 593 -2.82 -32.32 -10.20
C GLN A 593 -1.56 -33.17 -9.90
N GLN A 594 -1.14 -33.26 -8.64
CA GLN A 594 -0.08 -34.17 -8.19
C GLN A 594 -0.47 -35.64 -8.37
N GLN A 595 -1.70 -36.04 -8.02
CA GLN A 595 -2.17 -37.41 -8.25
C GLN A 595 -2.24 -37.77 -9.75
N GLN A 596 -2.60 -36.82 -10.63
CA GLN A 596 -2.52 -37.03 -12.08
C GLN A 596 -1.08 -37.18 -12.58
N GLN A 597 -0.12 -36.36 -12.08
CA GLN A 597 1.30 -36.52 -12.41
C GLN A 597 1.83 -37.89 -11.94
N HIS A 598 1.50 -38.29 -10.70
CA HIS A 598 1.93 -39.58 -10.15
C HIS A 598 1.31 -40.79 -10.88
N ARG A 599 0.07 -40.66 -11.40
CA ARG A 599 -0.54 -41.65 -12.29
C ARG A 599 0.11 -41.68 -13.68
N LYS A 600 0.52 -40.54 -14.24
CA LYS A 600 1.26 -40.49 -15.52
C LYS A 600 2.65 -41.12 -15.39
N LEU A 601 3.33 -40.92 -14.27
CA LEU A 601 4.64 -41.51 -14.00
C LEU A 601 4.61 -43.03 -13.80
N ASN A 602 3.47 -43.56 -13.29
CA ASN A 602 3.28 -44.99 -13.03
C ASN A 602 2.48 -45.74 -14.12
N GLN A 603 2.27 -45.16 -15.31
CA GLN A 603 1.77 -45.93 -16.45
C GLN A 603 2.92 -46.77 -17.03
N PRO A 604 2.78 -48.11 -17.15
CA PRO A 604 3.81 -48.93 -17.77
C PRO A 604 3.89 -48.59 -19.25
N THR A 605 5.03 -48.07 -19.69
CA THR A 605 5.38 -47.92 -21.09
C THR A 605 5.39 -49.29 -21.75
N LYS A 606 4.37 -49.57 -22.56
CA LYS A 606 4.41 -50.69 -23.51
C LYS A 606 5.43 -50.34 -24.60
N ALA A 607 6.56 -51.05 -24.57
CA ALA A 607 7.38 -51.28 -25.75
C ALA A 607 6.68 -52.26 -26.70
#